data_AF-A0A810CFZ4-F1
#
_entry.id   AF-A0A810CFZ4-F1
#
_cell.length_a   1.000
_cell.length_b   1.000
_cell.length_c   1.000
_cell.angle_alpha   90.00
_cell.angle_beta   90.00
_cell.angle_gamma   90.00
#
_symmetry.space_group_name_H-M   'P 1'
#
loop_
_entity.id
_entity.type
_entity.pdbx_description
1 polymer ?
#
loop_
_entity_poly.entity_id
_entity_poly.type
_entity_poly.pdbx_seq_one_letter_code
_entity_poly.pdbx_strand_id
1 'polypeptide(L)'
;MEKLEAELASLRTRAAALDSRHSAAEAAHDDAKAKLQRHHLDADLDADDKARAKLETAVAACAVTRDGYANALVEVQAKITDAEQKLAAERATVERKAASEKLASDLDAVERALPDYLAAGKRFADALEKLHFHHESGAMVRFICNTATQVEVAAGFALVELRGMVVAVREALRLSRQPSRSPLRSRLLSRRRRRK
;
A
#
# COMPACT_ATOMS: atom_id res chain seq x y z
N MET A 1 -10.56 0.71 3.89
CA MET A 1 -10.34 2.11 3.47
C MET A 1 -10.96 3.13 4.42
N GLU A 2 -12.28 3.34 4.49
CA GLU A 2 -12.88 4.42 5.32
C GLU A 2 -12.40 4.39 6.80
N LYS A 3 -12.32 3.20 7.39
CA LYS A 3 -11.80 3.03 8.76
C LYS A 3 -10.35 3.48 8.92
N LEU A 4 -9.48 3.17 7.96
CA LEU A 4 -8.08 3.59 7.98
C LEU A 4 -7.93 5.09 7.73
N GLU A 5 -8.79 5.67 6.89
CA GLU A 5 -8.82 7.10 6.63
C GLU A 5 -9.27 7.88 7.88
N ALA A 6 -10.28 7.38 8.59
CA ALA A 6 -10.73 7.93 9.87
C ALA A 6 -9.63 7.81 10.95
N GLU A 7 -8.95 6.66 11.03
CA GLU A 7 -7.83 6.47 11.95
C GLU A 7 -6.68 7.43 11.66
N LEU A 8 -6.30 7.59 10.39
CA LEU A 8 -5.28 8.55 9.94
C LEU A 8 -5.65 9.98 10.33
N ALA A 9 -6.91 10.40 10.12
CA ALA A 9 -7.38 11.73 10.50
C ALA A 9 -7.29 11.94 12.02
N SER A 10 -7.66 10.93 12.81
CA SER A 10 -7.51 10.96 14.26
C SER A 10 -6.04 11.07 14.70
N LEU A 11 -5.14 10.29 14.07
CA LEU A 11 -3.71 10.32 14.37
C LEU A 11 -3.09 11.68 14.03
N ARG A 12 -3.45 12.29 12.89
CA ARG A 12 -3.00 13.63 12.50
C ARG A 12 -3.49 14.71 13.47
N THR A 13 -4.74 14.62 13.91
CA THR A 13 -5.29 15.50 14.94
C THR A 13 -4.50 15.35 16.25
N ARG A 14 -4.17 14.12 16.64
CA ARG A 14 -3.36 13.84 17.82
C ARG A 14 -1.93 14.38 17.68
N ALA A 15 -1.31 14.26 16.51
CA ALA A 15 0.02 14.80 16.23
C ALA A 15 0.03 16.32 16.39
N ALA A 16 -0.93 17.04 15.79
CA ALA A 16 -1.04 18.49 15.93
C ALA A 16 -1.22 18.94 17.39
N ALA A 17 -2.03 18.20 18.16
CA ALA A 17 -2.22 18.49 19.58
C ALA A 17 -0.96 18.22 20.42
N LEU A 18 -0.18 17.18 20.08
CA LEU A 18 1.09 16.88 20.75
C LEU A 18 2.16 17.89 20.37
N ASP A 19 2.19 18.35 19.12
CA ASP A 19 3.14 19.33 18.62
C ASP A 19 2.95 20.68 19.32
N SER A 20 1.71 21.16 19.40
CA SER A 20 1.37 22.36 20.17
C SER A 20 1.78 22.25 21.65
N ARG A 21 1.61 21.08 22.27
CA ARG A 21 2.03 20.86 23.67
C ARG A 21 3.55 20.76 23.83
N HIS A 22 4.23 20.18 22.84
CA HIS A 22 5.69 20.12 22.80
C HIS A 22 6.28 21.52 22.73
N SER A 23 5.81 22.37 21.80
CA SER A 23 6.29 23.76 21.68
C SER A 23 6.04 24.57 22.97
N ALA A 24 4.90 24.37 23.63
CA ALA A 24 4.63 25.00 24.92
C ALA A 24 5.59 24.50 26.03
N ALA A 25 5.91 23.20 26.05
CA ALA A 25 6.86 22.62 26.99
C ALA A 25 8.30 23.08 26.73
N GLU A 26 8.70 23.25 25.46
CA GLU A 26 9.99 23.84 25.09
C GLU A 26 10.11 25.27 25.61
N ALA A 27 9.11 26.12 25.34
CA ALA A 27 9.10 27.50 25.82
C ALA A 27 9.17 27.58 27.36
N ALA A 28 8.46 26.71 28.07
CA ALA A 28 8.49 26.66 29.54
C ALA A 28 9.86 26.19 30.08
N HIS A 29 10.49 25.24 29.40
CA HIS A 29 11.83 24.77 29.75
C HIS A 29 12.89 25.85 29.53
N ASP A 30 12.79 26.61 28.44
CA ASP A 30 13.71 27.72 28.16
C ASP A 30 13.54 28.88 29.15
N ASP A 31 12.31 29.21 29.55
CA ASP A 31 12.04 30.17 30.62
C ASP A 31 12.59 29.69 31.98
N ALA A 32 12.41 28.41 32.33
CA ALA A 32 12.97 27.84 33.56
C ALA A 32 14.50 27.91 33.57
N LYS A 33 15.16 27.64 32.43
CA LYS A 33 16.60 27.80 32.26
C LYS A 33 17.05 29.25 32.41
N ALA A 34 16.33 30.20 31.80
CA ALA A 34 16.64 31.61 31.91
C ALA A 34 16.51 32.11 33.36
N LYS A 35 15.51 31.64 34.12
CA LYS A 35 15.36 31.93 35.55
C LYS A 35 16.49 31.35 36.39
N LEU A 36 16.88 30.10 36.13
CA LEU A 36 18.04 29.49 36.79
C LEU A 36 19.34 30.24 36.48
N GLN A 37 19.55 30.63 35.23
CA GLN A 37 20.72 31.42 34.82
C GLN A 37 20.76 32.77 35.52
N ARG A 38 19.64 33.51 35.58
CA ARG A 38 19.57 34.79 36.32
C ARG A 38 19.87 34.59 37.80
N HIS A 39 19.33 33.53 38.42
CA HIS A 39 19.67 33.22 39.82
C HIS A 39 21.17 32.98 40.02
N HIS A 40 21.87 32.35 39.07
CA HIS A 40 23.32 32.20 39.17
C HIS A 40 24.11 33.51 39.01
N LEU A 41 23.53 34.52 38.37
CA LEU A 41 24.19 35.80 38.13
C LEU A 41 23.89 36.82 39.24
N ASP A 42 22.67 36.81 39.77
CA ASP A 42 22.15 37.91 40.59
C ASP A 42 21.97 37.56 42.08
N ALA A 43 21.93 36.27 42.45
CA ALA A 43 21.67 35.83 43.83
C ALA A 43 22.95 35.65 44.66
N ASP A 44 22.80 35.67 45.98
CA ASP A 44 23.89 35.36 46.91
C ASP A 44 24.15 33.84 46.89
N LEU A 45 25.28 33.46 46.30
CA LEU A 45 25.63 32.07 46.00
C LEU A 45 25.82 31.21 47.25
N ASP A 46 26.12 31.82 48.40
CA ASP A 46 26.41 31.10 49.65
C ASP A 46 25.18 30.99 50.57
N ALA A 47 24.11 31.75 50.31
CA ALA A 47 22.91 31.81 51.15
C ALA A 47 21.64 31.20 50.50
N ASP A 48 21.58 31.12 49.16
CA ASP A 48 20.35 30.82 48.41
C ASP A 48 20.23 29.38 47.85
N ASP A 49 20.91 28.40 48.45
CA ASP A 49 20.92 26.99 48.01
C ASP A 49 19.51 26.39 47.84
N LYS A 50 18.57 26.75 48.72
CA LYS A 50 17.19 26.27 48.64
C LYS A 50 16.45 26.82 47.42
N ALA A 51 16.69 28.08 47.06
CA ALA A 51 16.08 28.72 45.89
C ALA A 51 16.66 28.15 44.59
N ARG A 52 17.99 27.94 44.56
CA ARG A 52 18.67 27.25 43.47
C ARG A 52 18.13 25.83 43.24
N ALA A 53 18.05 25.00 44.28
CA ALA A 53 17.56 23.63 44.17
C ALA A 53 16.12 23.56 43.62
N LYS A 54 15.28 24.54 43.97
CA LYS A 54 13.91 24.66 43.43
C LYS A 54 13.91 24.96 41.92
N LEU A 55 14.79 25.85 41.46
CA LEU A 55 14.92 26.19 40.04
C LEU A 55 15.49 25.02 39.23
N GLU A 56 16.51 24.32 39.76
CA GLU A 56 17.05 23.10 39.15
C GLU A 56 15.98 22.00 39.02
N THR A 57 15.17 21.81 40.07
CA THR A 57 14.03 20.88 40.03
C THR A 57 12.99 21.28 38.98
N ALA A 58 12.71 22.57 38.83
CA ALA A 58 11.79 23.07 37.82
C ALA A 58 12.31 22.83 36.39
N VAL A 59 13.60 23.05 36.14
CA VAL A 59 14.26 22.74 34.86
C VAL A 59 14.17 21.24 34.57
N ALA A 60 14.49 20.38 35.55
CA ALA A 60 14.42 18.93 35.38
C ALA A 60 12.99 18.45 35.08
N ALA A 61 11.99 18.97 35.78
CA ALA A 61 10.58 18.65 35.53
C ALA A 61 10.15 19.06 34.11
N CYS A 62 10.52 20.28 33.67
CA CYS A 62 10.21 20.74 32.32
C CYS A 62 10.88 19.87 31.25
N ALA A 63 12.15 19.47 31.47
CA ALA A 63 12.88 18.60 30.55
C ALA A 63 12.18 17.24 30.36
N VAL A 64 11.76 16.59 31.45
CA VAL A 64 11.01 15.33 31.39
C VAL A 64 9.71 15.49 30.58
N THR A 65 8.96 16.57 30.79
CA THR A 65 7.71 16.79 30.05
C THR A 65 7.95 17.08 28.56
N ARG A 66 8.95 17.90 28.23
CA ARG A 66 9.33 18.19 26.84
C ARG A 66 9.74 16.91 26.12
N ASP A 67 10.69 16.17 26.70
CA ASP A 67 11.22 14.95 26.10
C ASP A 67 10.14 13.87 25.97
N GLY A 68 9.21 13.80 26.94
CA GLY A 68 8.03 12.95 26.88
C GLY A 68 7.13 13.27 25.68
N TYR A 69 6.85 14.54 25.42
CA TYR A 69 6.09 14.95 24.24
C TYR A 69 6.85 14.70 22.93
N ALA A 70 8.16 14.94 22.90
CA ALA A 70 9.00 14.68 21.73
C ALA A 70 8.97 13.19 21.36
N ASN A 71 9.12 12.30 22.35
CA ASN A 71 9.02 10.86 22.15
C ASN A 71 7.63 10.43 21.67
N ALA A 72 6.57 10.99 22.25
CA ALA A 72 5.20 10.72 21.82
C ALA A 72 4.93 11.17 20.37
N LEU A 73 5.52 12.29 19.94
CA LEU A 73 5.44 12.76 18.55
C LEU A 73 6.09 11.79 17.59
N VAL A 74 7.29 11.29 17.91
CA VAL A 74 7.99 10.27 17.10
C VAL A 74 7.12 9.03 16.94
N GLU A 75 6.50 8.53 18.02
CA GLU A 75 5.62 7.37 17.95
C GLU A 75 4.36 7.61 17.11
N VAL A 76 3.71 8.78 17.26
CA VAL A 76 2.51 9.10 16.48
C VAL A 76 2.86 9.28 15.00
N GLN A 77 4.00 9.90 14.68
CA GLN A 77 4.45 10.04 13.31
C GLN A 77 4.74 8.67 12.67
N ALA A 78 5.34 7.74 13.41
CA ALA A 78 5.54 6.37 12.95
C ALA A 78 4.20 5.66 12.66
N LYS A 79 3.18 5.84 13.53
CA LYS A 79 1.83 5.31 13.32
C LYS A 79 1.14 5.93 12.10
N ILE A 80 1.33 7.22 11.86
CA ILE A 80 0.81 7.89 10.65
C ILE A 80 1.44 7.26 9.40
N THR A 81 2.77 7.13 9.35
CA THR A 81 3.46 6.52 8.20
C THR A 81 2.98 5.08 7.94
N ASP A 82 2.84 4.26 8.98
CA ASP A 82 2.32 2.89 8.86
C ASP A 82 0.87 2.86 8.34
N ALA A 83 0.01 3.75 8.85
CA ALA A 83 -1.37 3.87 8.38
C ALA A 83 -1.46 4.31 6.91
N GLU A 84 -0.61 5.25 6.48
CA GLU A 84 -0.51 5.69 5.07
C GLU A 84 -0.05 4.56 4.16
N GLN A 85 0.97 3.79 4.57
CA GLN A 85 1.45 2.63 3.83
C GLN A 85 0.36 1.56 3.69
N LYS A 86 -0.37 1.26 4.76
CA LYS A 86 -1.51 0.33 4.73
C LYS A 86 -2.60 0.80 3.79
N LEU A 87 -2.95 2.09 3.83
CA LEU A 87 -3.96 2.66 2.94
C LEU A 87 -3.54 2.58 1.47
N ALA A 88 -2.29 2.90 1.15
CA ALA A 88 -1.74 2.77 -0.19
C ALA A 88 -1.75 1.31 -0.68
N ALA A 89 -1.37 0.36 0.19
CA ALA A 89 -1.43 -1.07 -0.13
C ALA A 89 -2.86 -1.57 -0.37
N GLU A 90 -3.84 -1.12 0.42
CA GLU A 90 -5.26 -1.43 0.19
C GLU A 90 -5.73 -0.89 -1.16
N ARG A 91 -5.42 0.37 -1.49
CA ARG A 91 -5.77 0.98 -2.78
C ARG A 91 -5.19 0.21 -3.96
N ALA A 92 -3.89 -0.10 -3.92
CA ALA A 92 -3.24 -0.90 -4.95
C ALA A 92 -3.80 -2.33 -5.07
N THR A 93 -4.31 -2.89 -3.96
CA THR A 93 -4.99 -4.20 -3.96
C THR A 93 -6.34 -4.13 -4.66
N VAL A 94 -7.12 -3.08 -4.37
CA VAL A 94 -8.43 -2.82 -5.00
C VAL A 94 -8.27 -2.57 -6.50
N GLU A 95 -7.32 -1.73 -6.89
CA GLU A 95 -7.07 -1.39 -8.30
C GLU A 95 -6.63 -2.62 -9.11
N ARG A 96 -5.66 -3.41 -8.60
CA ARG A 96 -5.23 -4.65 -9.25
C ARG A 96 -6.37 -5.66 -9.39
N LYS A 97 -7.23 -5.76 -8.37
CA LYS A 97 -8.42 -6.61 -8.44
C LYS A 97 -9.34 -6.15 -9.57
N ALA A 98 -9.71 -4.86 -9.60
CA ALA A 98 -10.59 -4.30 -10.61
C ALA A 98 -10.01 -4.45 -12.03
N ALA A 99 -8.72 -4.18 -12.21
CA ALA A 99 -8.02 -4.37 -13.49
C ALA A 99 -8.05 -5.84 -13.95
N SER A 100 -7.83 -6.79 -13.04
CA SER A 100 -7.89 -8.23 -13.37
C SER A 100 -9.31 -8.69 -13.73
N GLU A 101 -10.34 -8.13 -13.10
CA GLU A 101 -11.75 -8.42 -13.40
C GLU A 101 -12.15 -7.85 -14.75
N LYS A 102 -11.72 -6.62 -15.05
CA LYS A 102 -11.92 -6.01 -16.37
C LYS A 102 -11.24 -6.80 -17.47
N LEU A 103 -9.95 -7.15 -17.29
CA LEU A 103 -9.23 -7.97 -18.25
C LEU A 103 -9.93 -9.31 -18.48
N ALA A 104 -10.41 -9.98 -17.42
CA ALA A 104 -11.17 -11.22 -17.58
C ALA A 104 -12.44 -11.04 -18.44
N SER A 105 -13.19 -9.96 -18.21
CA SER A 105 -14.39 -9.64 -19.00
C SER A 105 -14.05 -9.35 -20.47
N ASP A 106 -12.98 -8.62 -20.72
CA ASP A 106 -12.53 -8.30 -22.09
C ASP A 106 -12.09 -9.58 -22.82
N LEU A 107 -11.40 -10.49 -22.13
CA LEU A 107 -11.02 -11.80 -22.68
C LEU A 107 -12.25 -12.67 -23.00
N ASP A 108 -13.26 -12.69 -22.12
CA ASP A 108 -14.52 -13.39 -22.40
C ASP A 108 -15.24 -12.81 -23.62
N ALA A 109 -15.17 -11.49 -23.84
CA ALA A 109 -15.75 -10.85 -25.02
C ALA A 109 -15.01 -11.24 -26.31
N VAL A 110 -13.67 -11.25 -26.28
CA VAL A 110 -12.85 -11.68 -27.43
C VAL A 110 -13.12 -13.14 -27.78
N GLU A 111 -13.16 -14.02 -26.79
CA GLU A 111 -13.41 -15.45 -27.00
C GLU A 111 -14.80 -15.72 -27.58
N ARG A 112 -15.81 -14.93 -27.19
CA ARG A 112 -17.16 -15.01 -27.79
C ARG A 112 -17.22 -14.50 -29.22
N ALA A 113 -16.43 -13.47 -29.56
CA ALA A 113 -16.45 -12.88 -30.89
C ALA A 113 -15.67 -13.71 -31.94
N LEU A 114 -14.68 -14.49 -31.49
CA LEU A 114 -13.80 -15.23 -32.38
C LEU A 114 -14.53 -16.23 -33.31
N PRO A 115 -15.46 -17.08 -32.82
CA PRO A 115 -16.19 -18.01 -33.68
C PRO A 115 -16.99 -17.30 -34.79
N ASP A 116 -17.64 -16.18 -34.47
CA ASP A 116 -18.44 -15.42 -35.43
C ASP A 116 -17.57 -14.80 -36.51
N TYR A 117 -16.40 -14.26 -36.13
CA TYR A 117 -15.40 -13.75 -37.07
C TYR A 117 -14.91 -14.86 -38.02
N LEU A 118 -14.52 -16.01 -37.48
CA LEU A 118 -14.03 -17.15 -38.28
C LEU A 118 -15.13 -17.68 -39.21
N ALA A 119 -16.37 -17.77 -38.73
CA ALA A 119 -17.52 -18.18 -39.53
C ALA A 119 -17.82 -17.19 -40.67
N ALA A 120 -17.72 -15.88 -40.41
CA ALA A 120 -17.89 -14.87 -41.45
C ALA A 120 -16.80 -14.98 -42.53
N GLY A 121 -15.54 -15.16 -42.13
CA GLY A 121 -14.43 -15.39 -43.06
C GLY A 121 -14.65 -16.62 -43.93
N LYS A 122 -15.09 -17.74 -43.33
CA LYS A 122 -15.43 -18.96 -44.07
C LYS A 122 -16.55 -18.74 -45.08
N ARG A 123 -17.66 -18.09 -44.69
CA ARG A 123 -18.77 -17.78 -45.62
C ARG A 123 -18.30 -16.93 -46.80
N PHE A 124 -17.40 -15.98 -46.56
CA PHE A 124 -16.85 -15.15 -47.63
C PHE A 124 -15.95 -15.95 -48.58
N ALA A 125 -15.10 -16.83 -48.03
CA ALA A 125 -14.31 -17.77 -48.83
C ALA A 125 -15.21 -18.71 -49.66
N ASP A 126 -16.26 -19.29 -49.07
CA ASP A 126 -17.23 -20.16 -49.76
C ASP A 126 -17.94 -19.44 -50.93
N ALA A 127 -18.16 -18.12 -50.82
CA ALA A 127 -18.74 -17.32 -51.89
C ALA A 127 -17.74 -17.09 -53.05
N LEU A 128 -16.47 -16.84 -52.73
CA LEU A 128 -15.40 -16.63 -53.72
C LEU A 128 -15.01 -17.93 -54.45
N GLU A 129 -15.14 -19.09 -53.79
CA GLU A 129 -14.86 -20.40 -54.39
C GLU A 129 -15.80 -20.70 -55.58
N LYS A 130 -17.01 -20.13 -55.60
CA LYS A 130 -17.92 -20.20 -56.75
C LYS A 130 -17.35 -19.51 -58.01
N LEU A 131 -16.36 -18.64 -57.82
CA LEU A 131 -15.65 -17.91 -58.86
C LEU A 131 -14.24 -18.48 -59.11
N HIS A 132 -13.98 -19.75 -58.77
CA HIS A 132 -12.67 -20.40 -58.86
C HIS A 132 -12.01 -20.37 -60.25
N PHE A 133 -12.80 -20.20 -61.33
CA PHE A 133 -12.31 -20.04 -62.69
C PHE A 133 -11.49 -18.74 -62.87
N HIS A 134 -11.63 -17.77 -61.96
CA HIS A 134 -10.83 -16.56 -61.91
C HIS A 134 -9.69 -16.71 -60.89
N HIS A 135 -8.45 -16.60 -61.38
CA HIS A 135 -7.25 -16.86 -60.56
C HIS A 135 -7.23 -16.05 -59.25
N GLU A 136 -7.57 -14.77 -59.33
CA GLU A 136 -7.53 -13.86 -58.17
C GLU A 136 -8.55 -14.27 -57.10
N SER A 137 -9.72 -14.78 -57.50
CA SER A 137 -10.74 -15.28 -56.56
C SER A 137 -10.20 -16.47 -55.76
N GLY A 138 -9.53 -17.42 -56.42
CA GLY A 138 -8.87 -18.53 -55.74
C GLY A 138 -7.69 -18.10 -54.85
N ALA A 139 -6.97 -17.05 -55.24
CA ALA A 139 -5.92 -16.46 -54.39
C ALA A 139 -6.51 -15.82 -53.12
N MET A 140 -7.64 -15.11 -53.24
CA MET A 140 -8.36 -14.53 -52.11
C MET A 140 -8.88 -15.60 -51.14
N VAL A 141 -9.45 -16.71 -51.65
CA VAL A 141 -9.89 -17.83 -50.80
C VAL A 141 -8.74 -18.36 -49.95
N ARG A 142 -7.59 -18.67 -50.57
CA ARG A 142 -6.40 -19.16 -49.86
C ARG A 142 -5.92 -18.17 -48.80
N PHE A 143 -5.91 -16.88 -49.13
CA PHE A 143 -5.53 -15.84 -48.17
C PHE A 143 -6.46 -15.83 -46.96
N ILE A 144 -7.79 -15.77 -47.18
CA ILE A 144 -8.79 -15.74 -46.10
C ILE A 144 -8.67 -16.97 -45.20
N CYS A 145 -8.60 -18.17 -45.77
CA CYS A 145 -8.47 -19.41 -45.00
C CYS A 145 -7.17 -19.48 -44.21
N ASN A 146 -6.04 -19.07 -44.80
CA ASN A 146 -4.76 -19.03 -44.10
C ASN A 146 -4.77 -18.00 -42.96
N THR A 147 -5.32 -16.80 -43.19
CA THR A 147 -5.44 -15.78 -42.16
C THR A 147 -6.38 -16.20 -41.04
N ALA A 148 -7.51 -16.86 -41.36
CA ALA A 148 -8.43 -17.39 -40.35
C ALA A 148 -7.73 -18.38 -39.41
N THR A 149 -6.97 -19.34 -39.97
CA THR A 149 -6.16 -20.29 -39.19
C THR A 149 -5.10 -19.58 -38.33
N GLN A 150 -4.40 -18.59 -38.89
CA GLN A 150 -3.40 -17.82 -38.14
C GLN A 150 -4.02 -17.04 -36.99
N VAL A 151 -5.18 -16.42 -37.20
CA VAL A 151 -5.92 -15.69 -36.17
C VAL A 151 -6.39 -16.64 -35.07
N GLU A 152 -6.95 -17.80 -35.42
CA GLU A 152 -7.39 -18.81 -34.45
C GLU A 152 -6.24 -19.27 -33.55
N VAL A 153 -5.09 -19.61 -34.14
CA VAL A 153 -3.89 -20.04 -33.41
C VAL A 153 -3.36 -18.91 -32.53
N ALA A 154 -3.21 -17.70 -33.08
CA ALA A 154 -2.69 -16.55 -32.33
C ALA A 154 -3.60 -16.18 -31.16
N ALA A 155 -4.93 -16.20 -31.36
CA ALA A 155 -5.91 -15.97 -30.31
C ALA A 155 -5.82 -17.03 -29.22
N GLY A 156 -5.65 -18.31 -29.58
CA GLY A 156 -5.47 -19.40 -28.62
C GLY A 156 -4.29 -19.16 -27.67
N PHE A 157 -3.12 -18.77 -28.19
CA PHE A 157 -1.95 -18.48 -27.35
C PHE A 157 -2.17 -17.25 -26.47
N ALA A 158 -2.60 -16.13 -27.07
CA ALA A 158 -2.77 -14.88 -26.34
C ALA A 158 -3.83 -14.98 -25.23
N LEU A 159 -4.97 -15.64 -25.50
CA LEU A 159 -6.04 -15.81 -24.51
C LEU A 159 -5.58 -16.68 -23.33
N VAL A 160 -4.84 -17.77 -23.59
CA VAL A 160 -4.31 -18.63 -22.52
C VAL A 160 -3.32 -17.87 -21.64
N GLU A 161 -2.37 -17.15 -22.25
CA GLU A 161 -1.38 -16.37 -21.51
C GLU A 161 -2.05 -15.30 -20.63
N LEU A 162 -2.94 -14.49 -21.21
CA LEU A 162 -3.61 -13.40 -20.51
C LEU A 162 -4.55 -13.92 -19.41
N ARG A 163 -5.25 -15.04 -19.63
CA ARG A 163 -6.01 -15.72 -18.57
C ARG A 163 -5.11 -16.20 -17.44
N GLY A 164 -3.92 -16.71 -17.77
CA GLY A 164 -2.90 -17.08 -16.79
C GLY A 164 -2.49 -15.90 -15.90
N MET A 165 -2.30 -14.72 -16.49
CA MET A 165 -1.99 -13.50 -15.73
C MET A 165 -3.13 -13.11 -14.77
N VAL A 166 -4.38 -13.17 -15.21
CA VAL A 166 -5.55 -12.90 -14.34
C VAL A 166 -5.58 -13.85 -13.15
N VAL A 167 -5.32 -15.14 -13.37
CA VAL A 167 -5.26 -16.14 -12.30
C VAL A 167 -4.13 -15.83 -11.33
N ALA A 168 -2.93 -15.52 -11.83
CA ALA A 168 -1.78 -15.15 -11.00
C ALA A 168 -2.06 -13.93 -10.12
N VAL A 169 -2.73 -12.91 -10.66
CA VAL A 169 -3.15 -11.72 -9.88
C VAL A 169 -4.14 -12.12 -8.79
N ARG A 170 -5.15 -12.95 -9.10
CA ARG A 170 -6.14 -13.42 -8.10
C ARG A 170 -5.49 -14.23 -6.99
N GLU A 171 -4.52 -15.10 -7.31
CA GLU A 171 -3.76 -15.87 -6.32
C GLU A 171 -2.86 -14.97 -5.45
N ALA A 172 -2.16 -14.00 -6.06
CA ALA A 172 -1.37 -13.03 -5.32
C ALA A 172 -2.22 -12.22 -4.33
N LEU A 173 -3.43 -11.84 -4.73
CA LEU A 173 -4.41 -11.15 -3.86
C LEU A 173 -4.96 -12.04 -2.74
N ARG A 174 -5.03 -13.36 -2.94
CA ARG A 174 -5.41 -14.32 -1.88
C ARG A 174 -4.31 -14.48 -0.85
N LEU A 175 -3.06 -14.60 -1.30
CA LEU A 175 -1.90 -14.74 -0.43
C LEU A 175 -1.65 -13.47 0.40
N SER A 176 -1.87 -12.28 -0.16
CA SER A 176 -1.71 -11.02 0.57
C SER A 176 -2.76 -10.79 1.67
N ARG A 177 -3.89 -11.50 1.63
CA ARG A 177 -4.95 -11.45 2.65
C ARG A 177 -4.71 -12.39 3.83
N GLN A 178 -3.76 -13.32 3.73
CA GLN A 178 -3.42 -14.17 4.88
C GLN A 178 -2.56 -13.39 5.87
N PRO A 179 -2.94 -13.33 7.16
CA PRO A 179 -2.08 -12.73 8.17
C PRO A 179 -0.77 -13.49 8.19
N SER A 180 0.36 -12.79 8.09
CA SER A 180 1.68 -13.37 8.23
C SER A 180 1.68 -14.24 9.48
N ARG A 181 1.80 -15.57 9.34
CA ARG A 181 2.06 -16.45 10.47
C ARG A 181 3.44 -16.06 11.00
N SER A 182 3.48 -15.15 11.98
CA SER A 182 4.71 -14.74 12.62
C SER A 182 5.39 -15.99 13.21
N PRO A 183 6.64 -16.32 12.81
CA PRO A 183 7.34 -17.51 13.31
C PRO A 183 7.67 -17.47 14.82
N LEU A 184 7.36 -16.36 15.50
CA LEU A 184 7.79 -16.10 16.87
C LEU A 184 6.94 -16.78 17.95
N ARG A 185 5.75 -17.31 17.63
CA ARG A 185 4.93 -18.02 18.62
C ARG A 185 5.34 -19.48 18.88
N SER A 186 6.16 -20.10 18.02
CA SER A 186 6.60 -21.50 18.23
C SER A 186 7.83 -21.63 19.14
N ARG A 187 8.65 -20.57 19.30
CA ARG A 187 9.87 -20.62 20.13
C ARG A 187 9.64 -20.41 21.64
N LEU A 188 8.48 -19.90 22.05
CA LEU A 188 8.14 -19.73 23.47
C LEU A 188 7.53 -20.99 24.11
N LEU A 189 6.95 -21.89 23.31
CA LEU A 189 6.40 -23.17 23.80
C LEU A 189 7.45 -24.29 23.89
N SER A 190 8.54 -24.22 23.12
CA SER A 190 9.63 -25.22 23.19
C SER A 190 10.62 -24.99 24.34
N ARG A 191 10.77 -23.77 24.85
CA ARG A 191 11.61 -23.48 26.03
C ARG A 191 10.97 -23.86 27.36
N ARG A 192 9.64 -24.02 27.43
CA ARG A 192 8.93 -24.40 28.67
C ARG A 192 8.86 -25.91 28.94
N ARG A 193 9.23 -26.75 27.96
CA ARG A 193 9.29 -28.23 28.09
C ARG A 193 10.69 -28.80 28.41
N ARG A 194 11.74 -27.96 28.48
CA ARG A 194 13.10 -28.38 28.89
C ARG A 194 13.44 -28.04 30.35
N ARG A 195 12.45 -27.65 31.15
CA ARG A 195 12.57 -27.46 32.61
C ARG A 195 11.49 -28.27 33.32
N LYS A 196 11.55 -29.58 33.21
CA LYS A 196 11.02 -30.55 34.18
C LYS A 196 11.91 -31.78 34.13
#